data_AF-A9E935-F1
#
_entry.id   AF-A9E935-F1
#
_cell.length_a   1.000
_cell.length_b   1.000
_cell.length_c   1.000
_cell.angle_alpha   90.00
_cell.angle_beta   90.00
_cell.angle_gamma   90.00
#
_symmetry.space_group_name_H-M   'P 1'
#
loop_
_entity.id
_entity.type
_entity.pdbx_description
1 polymer ?
#
loop_
_entity_poly.entity_id
_entity_poly.type
_entity_poly.pdbx_seq_one_letter_code
_entity_poly.pdbx_strand_id
1 'polypeptide(L)'
;MKKIINSILIVLIAIGISACASIPASTSTLTQEVISESNAMHQLNIALVNKLFEERKDKVDDFINNQYIPKYVANFQSKIPPGVDVSAELPNILKSVMPVISRKRDSLHNVLDTQKQQMITSLNNSYNDYQQASATLQNLISSAVKLKQSEANTLAQIQKLTGTNINVGKIQNQLDSLLVKTGNGFNKLLNVESAIKAKN
;
A
#
# COMPACT_ATOMS: atom_id res chain seq x y z
N MET A 1 17.77 32.33 -26.19
CA MET A 1 17.72 31.30 -25.11
C MET A 1 16.29 30.89 -24.71
N LYS A 2 15.38 31.83 -24.38
CA LYS A 2 13.97 31.50 -24.00
C LYS A 2 13.20 30.61 -24.99
N LYS A 3 13.36 30.82 -26.30
CA LYS A 3 12.69 29.99 -27.34
C LYS A 3 13.27 28.57 -27.48
N ILE A 4 14.56 28.39 -27.22
CA ILE A 4 15.22 27.07 -27.25
C ILE A 4 14.80 26.25 -26.03
N ILE A 5 14.70 26.90 -24.85
CA ILE A 5 14.18 26.28 -23.62
C ILE A 5 12.71 25.86 -23.80
N ASN A 6 11.85 26.70 -24.40
CA ASN A 6 10.47 26.32 -24.70
C ASN A 6 10.36 25.15 -25.70
N SER A 7 11.21 25.08 -26.73
CA SER A 7 11.22 23.94 -27.67
C SER A 7 11.69 22.64 -27.01
N ILE A 8 12.69 22.71 -26.12
CA ILE A 8 13.17 21.53 -25.37
C ILE A 8 12.09 21.04 -24.40
N LEU A 9 11.35 21.96 -23.75
CA LEU A 9 10.25 21.62 -22.85
C LEU A 9 9.11 20.88 -23.59
N ILE A 10 8.76 21.34 -24.81
CA ILE A 10 7.72 20.71 -25.64
C ILE A 10 8.15 19.31 -26.10
N VAL A 11 9.42 19.13 -26.46
CA VAL A 11 9.98 17.81 -26.84
C VAL A 11 10.03 16.86 -25.64
N LEU A 12 10.40 17.33 -24.45
CA LEU A 12 10.37 16.52 -23.22
C LEU A 12 8.94 16.09 -22.84
N ILE A 13 7.97 16.99 -23.00
CA ILE A 13 6.55 16.66 -22.77
C ILE A 13 6.08 15.62 -23.79
N ALA A 14 6.44 15.75 -25.07
CA ALA A 14 6.09 14.79 -26.12
C ALA A 14 6.71 13.40 -25.91
N ILE A 15 7.93 13.31 -25.39
CA ILE A 15 8.60 12.04 -25.03
C ILE A 15 7.94 11.41 -23.79
N GLY A 16 7.40 12.20 -22.86
CA GLY A 16 6.68 11.69 -21.70
C GLY A 16 5.37 10.96 -22.04
N ILE A 17 4.72 11.32 -23.14
CA ILE A 17 3.42 10.73 -23.54
C ILE A 17 3.59 9.38 -24.27
N SER A 18 4.75 9.12 -24.88
CA SER A 18 5.07 7.86 -25.55
C SER A 18 5.60 6.78 -24.61
N ALA A 19 5.89 7.12 -23.35
CA ALA A 19 6.28 6.18 -22.30
C ALA A 19 5.09 5.45 -21.64
N CYS A 20 3.86 5.65 -22.15
CA CYS A 20 2.68 4.92 -21.71
C CYS A 20 2.75 3.47 -22.22
N ALA A 21 3.56 2.64 -21.55
CA ALA A 21 3.69 1.23 -21.82
C ALA A 21 2.30 0.57 -21.79
N SER A 22 1.95 -0.13 -22.87
CA SER A 22 0.71 -0.90 -22.95
C SER A 22 0.63 -1.89 -21.79
N ILE A 23 -0.37 -1.77 -20.93
CA ILE A 23 -0.60 -2.66 -19.78
C ILE A 23 -0.95 -4.07 -20.32
N PRO A 24 -0.09 -5.08 -20.14
CA PRO A 24 -0.38 -6.44 -20.58
C PRO A 24 -1.44 -7.10 -19.71
N ALA A 25 -2.11 -8.14 -20.24
CA ALA A 25 -3.10 -8.91 -19.47
C ALA A 25 -2.52 -9.55 -18.19
N SER A 26 -1.23 -9.92 -18.22
CA SER A 26 -0.50 -10.47 -17.06
C SER A 26 -0.41 -9.50 -15.87
N THR A 27 -0.51 -8.18 -16.09
CA THR A 27 -0.53 -7.19 -15.00
C THR A 27 -1.76 -7.36 -14.11
N SER A 28 -2.90 -7.75 -14.69
CA SER A 28 -4.12 -8.03 -13.94
C SER A 28 -3.95 -9.22 -12.99
N THR A 29 -3.38 -10.32 -13.49
CA THR A 29 -3.09 -11.53 -12.71
C THR A 29 -2.04 -11.27 -11.63
N LEU A 30 -0.95 -10.59 -11.98
CA LEU A 30 0.12 -10.26 -11.03
C LEU A 30 -0.41 -9.41 -9.87
N THR A 31 -1.26 -8.42 -10.16
CA THR A 31 -1.86 -7.58 -9.12
C THR A 31 -2.74 -8.40 -8.17
N GLN A 32 -3.48 -9.38 -8.69
CA GLN A 32 -4.30 -10.27 -7.87
C GLN A 32 -3.46 -11.16 -6.95
N GLU A 33 -2.32 -11.66 -7.43
CA GLU A 33 -1.37 -12.42 -6.60
C GLU A 33 -0.76 -11.55 -5.48
N VAL A 34 -0.37 -10.31 -5.80
CA VAL A 34 0.14 -9.34 -4.81
C VAL A 34 -0.90 -9.04 -3.72
N ILE A 35 -2.18 -8.93 -4.08
CA ILE A 35 -3.27 -8.76 -3.11
C ILE A 35 -3.40 -9.99 -2.21
N SER A 36 -3.29 -11.20 -2.78
CA SER A 36 -3.32 -12.46 -2.03
C SER A 36 -2.16 -12.55 -1.03
N GLU A 37 -0.94 -12.23 -1.46
CA GLU A 37 0.24 -12.21 -0.61
C GLU A 37 0.11 -11.17 0.52
N SER A 38 -0.43 -9.99 0.22
CA SER A 38 -0.70 -8.96 1.24
C SER A 38 -1.70 -9.44 2.31
N ASN A 39 -2.72 -10.20 1.92
CA ASN A 39 -3.64 -10.82 2.89
C ASN A 39 -2.90 -11.79 3.83
N ALA A 40 -2.03 -12.64 3.29
CA ALA A 40 -1.21 -13.54 4.10
C ALA A 40 -0.29 -12.74 5.05
N MET A 41 0.31 -11.65 4.57
CA MET A 41 1.16 -10.79 5.39
C MET A 41 0.37 -10.07 6.51
N HIS A 42 -0.86 -9.64 6.26
CA HIS A 42 -1.73 -9.09 7.30
C HIS A 42 -2.00 -10.11 8.41
N GLN A 43 -2.35 -11.35 8.05
CA GLN A 43 -2.56 -12.41 9.04
C GLN A 43 -1.29 -12.71 9.86
N LEU A 44 -0.13 -12.71 9.22
CA LEU A 44 1.16 -12.86 9.91
C LEU A 44 1.42 -11.72 10.90
N ASN A 45 1.13 -10.48 10.53
CA ASN A 45 1.26 -9.34 11.44
C ASN A 45 0.33 -9.47 12.65
N ILE A 46 -0.93 -9.89 12.46
CA ILE A 46 -1.86 -10.14 13.57
C ILE A 46 -1.34 -11.25 14.48
N ALA A 47 -0.85 -12.36 13.90
CA ALA A 47 -0.26 -13.46 14.67
C ALA A 47 0.96 -13.02 15.49
N LEU A 48 1.83 -12.21 14.89
CA LEU A 48 3.01 -11.65 15.57
C LEU A 48 2.61 -10.76 16.74
N VAL A 49 1.63 -9.87 16.55
CA VAL A 49 1.11 -9.02 17.64
C VAL A 49 0.56 -9.87 18.77
N ASN A 50 -0.26 -10.88 18.46
CA ASN A 50 -0.79 -11.79 19.47
C ASN A 50 0.34 -12.47 20.25
N LYS A 51 1.34 -13.01 19.55
CA LYS A 51 2.48 -13.69 20.17
C LYS A 51 3.30 -12.74 21.06
N LEU A 52 3.59 -11.54 20.58
CA LEU A 52 4.33 -10.52 21.33
C LEU A 52 3.62 -10.15 22.63
N PHE A 53 2.30 -9.96 22.60
CA PHE A 53 1.55 -9.59 23.78
C PHE A 53 1.38 -10.75 24.77
N GLU A 54 1.34 -11.98 24.29
CA GLU A 54 1.41 -13.17 25.15
C GLU A 54 2.73 -13.22 25.91
N GLU A 55 3.85 -13.06 25.21
CA GLU A 55 5.18 -13.04 25.85
C GLU A 55 5.32 -11.88 26.85
N ARG A 56 4.69 -10.74 26.58
CA ARG A 56 4.66 -9.62 27.54
C ARG A 56 3.85 -9.93 28.79
N LYS A 57 2.76 -10.69 28.69
CA LYS A 57 1.99 -11.15 29.85
C LYS A 57 2.83 -12.10 30.70
N ASP A 58 3.54 -13.04 30.08
CA ASP A 58 4.48 -13.91 30.79
C ASP A 58 5.54 -13.10 31.56
N LYS A 59 6.05 -12.01 30.98
CA LYS A 59 6.97 -11.09 31.67
C LYS A 59 6.32 -10.29 32.80
N VAL A 60 5.04 -9.95 32.68
CA VAL A 60 4.29 -9.34 33.79
C VAL A 60 4.13 -10.34 34.93
N ASP A 61 3.80 -11.59 34.63
CA ASP A 61 3.68 -12.64 35.64
C ASP A 61 5.02 -12.90 36.34
N ASP A 62 6.12 -12.97 35.58
CA ASP A 62 7.47 -13.07 36.12
C ASP A 62 7.80 -11.88 37.06
N PHE A 63 7.53 -10.66 36.62
CA PHE A 63 7.70 -9.47 37.45
C PHE A 63 6.85 -9.52 38.73
N ILE A 64 5.58 -9.92 38.63
CA ILE A 64 4.68 -10.00 39.77
C ILE A 64 5.22 -11.02 40.79
N ASN A 65 5.55 -12.21 40.34
CA ASN A 65 5.96 -13.32 41.19
C ASN A 65 7.34 -13.10 41.82
N ASN A 66 8.30 -12.63 41.03
CA ASN A 66 9.71 -12.62 41.43
C ASN A 66 10.21 -11.26 41.94
N GLN A 67 9.45 -10.17 41.73
CA GLN A 67 9.84 -8.84 42.18
C GLN A 67 8.78 -8.13 43.02
N TYR A 68 7.54 -8.09 42.55
CA TYR A 68 6.47 -7.34 43.23
C TYR A 68 6.05 -8.02 44.54
N ILE A 69 5.69 -9.31 44.49
CA ILE A 69 5.24 -10.05 45.68
C ILE A 69 6.31 -10.03 46.78
N PRO A 70 7.60 -10.35 46.52
CA PRO A 70 8.63 -10.29 47.57
C PRO A 70 8.76 -8.92 48.22
N LYS A 71 8.77 -7.84 47.43
CA LYS A 71 8.84 -6.46 47.95
C LYS A 71 7.59 -6.08 48.74
N TYR A 72 6.42 -6.49 48.27
CA TYR A 72 5.15 -6.25 48.95
C TYR A 72 5.10 -6.95 50.31
N VAL A 73 5.50 -8.23 50.36
CA VAL A 73 5.55 -9.03 51.59
C VAL A 73 6.54 -8.42 52.59
N ALA A 74 7.75 -8.04 52.14
CA ALA A 74 8.73 -7.38 53.01
C ALA A 74 8.19 -6.06 53.60
N ASN A 75 7.50 -5.25 52.78
CA ASN A 75 6.87 -4.02 53.26
C ASN A 75 5.75 -4.31 54.28
N PHE A 76 4.93 -5.33 54.02
CA PHE A 76 3.87 -5.74 54.93
C PHE A 76 4.43 -6.22 56.28
N GLN A 77 5.46 -7.09 56.24
CA GLN A 77 6.14 -7.60 57.44
C GLN A 77 6.73 -6.48 58.30
N SER A 78 7.30 -5.44 57.69
CA SER A 78 7.85 -4.29 58.43
C SER A 78 6.82 -3.49 59.24
N LYS A 79 5.52 -3.71 58.99
CA LYS A 79 4.41 -3.00 59.65
C LYS A 79 3.70 -3.86 60.69
N ILE A 80 4.13 -5.09 60.91
CA ILE A 80 3.53 -5.99 61.90
C ILE A 80 3.97 -5.52 63.30
N PRO A 81 3.03 -5.21 64.22
CA PRO A 81 3.36 -4.86 65.60
C PRO A 81 4.08 -5.99 66.34
N PRO A 82 4.98 -5.68 67.29
CA PRO A 82 5.59 -6.69 68.15
C PRO A 82 4.52 -7.42 68.97
N GLY A 83 4.62 -8.76 69.07
CA GLY A 83 3.69 -9.60 69.82
C GLY A 83 2.53 -10.21 69.03
N VAL A 84 2.42 -9.95 67.72
CA VAL A 84 1.44 -10.60 66.84
C VAL A 84 1.90 -12.00 66.44
N ASP A 85 1.06 -13.01 66.64
CA ASP A 85 1.29 -14.35 66.08
C ASP A 85 0.91 -14.37 64.58
N VAL A 86 1.94 -14.22 63.74
CA VAL A 86 1.80 -14.23 62.29
C VAL A 86 1.23 -15.55 61.76
N SER A 87 1.48 -16.67 62.45
CA SER A 87 0.99 -17.99 62.03
C SER A 87 -0.52 -18.10 62.24
N ALA A 88 -1.02 -17.58 63.37
CA ALA A 88 -2.45 -17.54 63.66
C ALA A 88 -3.22 -16.61 62.71
N GLU A 89 -2.62 -15.49 62.32
CA GLU A 89 -3.25 -14.50 61.43
C GLU A 89 -3.04 -14.77 59.93
N LEU A 90 -2.23 -15.76 59.56
CA LEU A 90 -1.90 -16.08 58.16
C LEU A 90 -3.15 -16.22 57.26
N PRO A 91 -4.24 -16.90 57.67
CA PRO A 91 -5.45 -16.98 56.85
C PRO A 91 -6.08 -15.61 56.57
N ASN A 92 -6.11 -14.72 57.57
CA ASN A 92 -6.67 -13.37 57.45
C ASN A 92 -5.78 -12.45 56.59
N ILE A 93 -4.46 -12.61 56.73
CA ILE A 93 -3.45 -11.92 55.92
C ILE A 93 -3.61 -12.33 54.46
N LEU A 94 -3.64 -13.63 54.14
CA LEU A 94 -3.79 -14.11 52.78
C LEU A 94 -5.12 -13.67 52.16
N LYS A 95 -6.23 -13.73 52.93
CA LYS A 95 -7.54 -13.25 52.50
C LYS A 95 -7.54 -11.77 52.11
N SER A 96 -6.73 -10.95 52.79
CA SER A 96 -6.62 -9.51 52.54
C SER A 96 -5.63 -9.17 51.42
N VAL A 97 -4.49 -9.87 51.36
CA VAL A 97 -3.35 -9.55 50.48
C VAL A 97 -3.52 -10.16 49.09
N MET A 98 -4.01 -11.40 48.99
CA MET A 98 -4.17 -12.08 47.69
C MET A 98 -5.02 -11.28 46.69
N PRO A 99 -6.18 -10.70 47.08
CA PRO A 99 -6.96 -9.85 46.18
C PRO A 99 -6.20 -8.63 45.67
N VAL A 100 -5.32 -8.03 46.50
CA VAL A 100 -4.53 -6.86 46.09
C VAL A 100 -3.48 -7.23 45.05
N ILE A 101 -2.80 -8.35 45.26
CA ILE A 101 -1.82 -8.90 44.30
C ILE A 101 -2.51 -9.24 42.99
N SER A 102 -3.62 -9.98 43.03
CA SER A 102 -4.39 -10.35 41.84
C SER A 102 -4.87 -9.11 41.08
N ARG A 103 -5.46 -8.12 41.76
CA ARG A 103 -5.87 -6.86 41.11
C ARG A 103 -4.72 -6.14 40.44
N LYS A 104 -3.52 -6.16 41.02
CA LYS A 104 -2.34 -5.51 40.42
C LYS A 104 -1.91 -6.24 39.14
N ARG A 105 -1.84 -7.57 39.17
CA ARG A 105 -1.57 -8.40 37.99
C ARG A 105 -2.62 -8.15 36.91
N ASP A 106 -3.89 -8.26 37.25
CA ASP A 106 -5.01 -8.09 36.32
C ASP A 106 -5.00 -6.69 35.70
N SER A 107 -4.67 -5.65 36.48
CA SER A 107 -4.51 -4.29 35.97
C SER A 107 -3.41 -4.19 34.91
N LEU A 108 -2.26 -4.83 35.12
CA LEU A 108 -1.16 -4.83 34.14
C LEU A 108 -1.53 -5.63 32.88
N HIS A 109 -2.18 -6.79 33.06
CA HIS A 109 -2.70 -7.57 31.93
C HIS A 109 -3.73 -6.81 31.12
N ASN A 110 -4.66 -6.10 31.77
CA ASN A 110 -5.67 -5.29 31.10
C ASN A 110 -5.07 -4.15 30.28
N VAL A 111 -3.98 -3.52 30.77
CA VAL A 111 -3.23 -2.53 29.98
C VAL A 111 -2.64 -3.18 28.72
N LEU A 112 -2.03 -4.35 28.85
CA LEU A 112 -1.51 -5.09 27.70
C LEU A 112 -2.61 -5.49 26.72
N ASP A 113 -3.76 -5.95 27.20
CA ASP A 113 -4.90 -6.30 26.35
C ASP A 113 -5.46 -5.09 25.62
N THR A 114 -5.57 -3.94 26.30
CA THR A 114 -6.01 -2.70 25.67
C THR A 114 -5.06 -2.27 24.55
N GLN A 115 -3.75 -2.31 24.82
CA GLN A 115 -2.73 -1.98 23.81
C GLN A 115 -2.74 -2.95 22.64
N LYS A 116 -2.90 -4.25 22.90
CA LYS A 116 -3.04 -5.28 21.87
C LYS A 116 -4.23 -4.98 20.95
N GLN A 117 -5.40 -4.70 21.54
CA GLN A 117 -6.61 -4.41 20.78
C GLN A 117 -6.47 -3.12 19.96
N GLN A 118 -5.83 -2.09 20.51
CA GLN A 118 -5.53 -0.86 19.75
C GLN A 118 -4.64 -1.15 18.55
N MET A 119 -3.58 -1.95 18.71
CA MET A 119 -2.66 -2.32 17.64
C MET A 119 -3.36 -3.18 16.56
N ILE A 120 -4.13 -4.19 16.96
CA ILE A 120 -4.92 -5.01 16.03
C ILE A 120 -5.93 -4.16 15.26
N THR A 121 -6.62 -3.24 15.94
CA THR A 121 -7.57 -2.32 15.30
C THR A 121 -6.87 -1.45 14.27
N SER A 122 -5.69 -0.89 14.61
CA SER A 122 -4.90 -0.08 13.68
C SER A 122 -4.43 -0.87 12.46
N LEU A 123 -4.00 -2.13 12.66
CA LEU A 123 -3.62 -3.03 11.56
C LEU A 123 -4.81 -3.32 10.66
N ASN A 124 -5.97 -3.65 11.23
CA ASN A 124 -7.18 -3.93 10.46
C ASN A 124 -7.65 -2.71 9.65
N ASN A 125 -7.60 -1.51 10.24
CA ASN A 125 -7.96 -0.29 9.53
C ASN A 125 -7.02 -0.04 8.34
N SER A 126 -5.71 -0.12 8.58
CA SER A 126 -4.70 0.06 7.52
C SER A 126 -4.84 -0.98 6.40
N TYR A 127 -5.14 -2.21 6.76
CA TYR A 127 -5.37 -3.29 5.80
C TYR A 127 -6.67 -3.09 5.01
N ASN A 128 -7.74 -2.62 5.64
CA ASN A 128 -8.98 -2.30 4.93
C ASN A 128 -8.78 -1.18 3.89
N ASP A 129 -8.04 -0.13 4.26
CA ASP A 129 -7.69 0.97 3.34
C ASP A 129 -6.86 0.44 2.16
N TYR A 130 -5.86 -0.40 2.45
CA TYR A 130 -5.05 -1.08 1.43
C TYR A 130 -5.91 -1.94 0.49
N GLN A 131 -6.84 -2.72 1.03
CA GLN A 131 -7.73 -3.59 0.25
C GLN A 131 -8.64 -2.77 -0.66
N GLN A 132 -9.19 -1.66 -0.16
CA GLN A 132 -10.02 -0.76 -0.96
C GLN A 132 -9.21 -0.14 -2.10
N ALA A 133 -8.03 0.39 -1.81
CA ALA A 133 -7.15 0.98 -2.83
C ALA A 133 -6.75 -0.08 -3.88
N SER A 134 -6.38 -1.28 -3.44
CA SER A 134 -5.96 -2.37 -4.32
C SER A 134 -7.10 -2.88 -5.20
N ALA A 135 -8.33 -2.96 -4.68
CA ALA A 135 -9.51 -3.30 -5.47
C ALA A 135 -9.79 -2.26 -6.56
N THR A 136 -9.69 -0.96 -6.23
CA THR A 136 -9.81 0.12 -7.21
C THR A 136 -8.73 0.02 -8.28
N LEU A 137 -7.47 -0.21 -7.91
CA LEU A 137 -6.37 -0.39 -8.86
C LEU A 137 -6.57 -1.61 -9.75
N GLN A 138 -6.98 -2.75 -9.19
CA GLN A 138 -7.29 -3.96 -9.94
C GLN A 138 -8.40 -3.71 -10.98
N ASN A 139 -9.44 -2.96 -10.61
CA ASN A 139 -10.53 -2.61 -11.53
C ASN A 139 -10.05 -1.69 -12.66
N LEU A 140 -9.18 -0.71 -12.36
CA LEU A 140 -8.58 0.16 -13.38
C LEU A 140 -7.67 -0.62 -14.33
N ILE A 141 -6.81 -1.49 -13.80
CA ILE A 141 -5.94 -2.37 -14.59
C ILE A 141 -6.79 -3.30 -15.47
N SER A 142 -7.80 -3.93 -14.90
CA SER A 142 -8.70 -4.84 -15.64
C SER A 142 -9.44 -4.10 -16.76
N SER A 143 -9.86 -2.86 -16.52
CA SER A 143 -10.52 -2.02 -17.53
C SER A 143 -9.55 -1.61 -18.64
N ALA A 144 -8.32 -1.22 -18.29
CA ALA A 144 -7.29 -0.88 -19.26
C ALA A 144 -6.90 -2.07 -20.15
N VAL A 145 -6.77 -3.27 -19.56
CA VAL A 145 -6.53 -4.52 -20.28
C VAL A 145 -7.68 -4.84 -21.23
N LYS A 146 -8.94 -4.72 -20.77
CA LYS A 146 -10.13 -4.95 -21.60
C LYS A 146 -10.20 -3.96 -22.77
N LEU A 147 -9.90 -2.69 -22.54
CA LEU A 147 -9.86 -1.67 -23.60
C LEU A 147 -8.83 -2.05 -24.67
N LYS A 148 -7.61 -2.43 -24.27
CA LYS A 148 -6.57 -2.88 -25.19
C LYS A 148 -6.96 -4.12 -25.98
N GLN A 149 -7.61 -5.09 -25.34
CA GLN A 149 -8.12 -6.26 -26.03
C GLN A 149 -9.23 -5.90 -27.03
N SER A 150 -10.11 -4.96 -26.67
CA SER A 150 -11.16 -4.47 -27.55
C SER A 150 -10.60 -3.73 -28.78
N GLU A 151 -9.58 -2.89 -28.59
CA GLU A 151 -8.85 -2.24 -29.69
C GLU A 151 -8.25 -3.29 -30.64
N ALA A 152 -7.55 -4.29 -30.09
CA ALA A 152 -6.96 -5.37 -30.88
C ALA A 152 -8.01 -6.19 -31.64
N ASN A 153 -9.12 -6.54 -30.99
CA ASN A 153 -10.23 -7.28 -31.61
C ASN A 153 -10.91 -6.49 -32.73
N THR A 154 -11.16 -5.19 -32.50
CA THR A 154 -11.75 -4.30 -33.51
C THR A 154 -10.84 -4.17 -34.72
N LEU A 155 -9.54 -4.01 -34.49
CA LEU A 155 -8.55 -3.96 -35.57
C LEU A 155 -8.52 -5.27 -36.37
N ALA A 156 -8.53 -6.43 -35.71
CA ALA A 156 -8.58 -7.73 -36.37
C ALA A 156 -9.86 -7.90 -37.21
N GLN A 157 -11.00 -7.39 -36.74
CA GLN A 157 -12.26 -7.39 -37.50
C GLN A 157 -12.19 -6.47 -38.73
N ILE A 158 -11.63 -5.26 -38.60
CA ILE A 158 -11.42 -4.36 -39.74
C ILE A 158 -10.53 -5.03 -40.79
N GLN A 159 -9.42 -5.67 -40.38
CA GLN A 159 -8.55 -6.43 -41.29
C GLN A 159 -9.31 -7.56 -42.01
N LYS A 160 -10.16 -8.29 -41.28
CA LYS A 160 -10.99 -9.35 -41.85
C LYS A 160 -12.01 -8.83 -42.88
N LEU A 161 -12.63 -7.69 -42.62
CA LEU A 161 -13.64 -7.08 -43.49
C LEU A 161 -13.04 -6.40 -44.72
N THR A 162 -11.84 -5.82 -44.60
CA THR A 162 -11.18 -5.08 -45.69
C THR A 162 -10.32 -5.97 -46.60
N GLY A 163 -10.10 -7.24 -46.23
CA GLY A 163 -9.28 -8.19 -47.00
C GLY A 163 -7.80 -7.77 -47.15
N THR A 164 -7.40 -6.68 -46.48
CA THR A 164 -6.07 -6.10 -46.52
C THR A 164 -5.43 -6.28 -45.16
N ASN A 165 -4.16 -6.71 -45.15
CA ASN A 165 -3.33 -6.68 -43.95
C ASN A 165 -3.07 -5.20 -43.60
N ILE A 166 -4.01 -4.58 -42.90
CA ILE A 166 -3.90 -3.22 -42.38
C ILE A 166 -2.81 -3.24 -41.31
N ASN A 167 -1.58 -3.04 -41.75
CA ASN A 167 -0.41 -2.98 -40.92
C ASN A 167 -0.39 -1.55 -40.33
N VAL A 168 -0.93 -1.40 -39.12
CA VAL A 168 -1.14 -0.09 -38.47
C VAL A 168 0.14 0.73 -38.42
N GLY A 169 1.30 0.07 -38.22
CA GLY A 169 2.60 0.73 -38.28
C GLY A 169 2.93 1.34 -39.66
N LYS A 170 2.50 0.72 -40.76
CA LYS A 170 2.64 1.31 -42.11
C LYS A 170 1.69 2.47 -42.34
N ILE A 171 0.45 2.39 -41.85
CA ILE A 171 -0.52 3.49 -42.00
C ILE A 171 -0.07 4.70 -41.21
N GLN A 172 0.43 4.51 -39.99
CA GLN A 172 0.99 5.57 -39.16
C GLN A 172 2.20 6.23 -39.86
N ASN A 173 3.14 5.43 -40.37
CA ASN A 173 4.28 5.93 -41.15
C ASN A 173 3.87 6.64 -42.46
N GLN A 174 2.82 6.18 -43.13
CA GLN A 174 2.30 6.83 -44.35
C GLN A 174 1.58 8.13 -44.04
N LEU A 175 0.81 8.18 -42.95
CA LEU A 175 0.13 9.39 -42.47
C LEU A 175 1.17 10.45 -42.08
N ASP A 176 2.22 10.04 -41.36
CA ASP A 176 3.34 10.90 -40.98
C ASP A 176 4.10 11.39 -42.22
N SER A 177 4.36 10.52 -43.19
CA SER A 177 4.98 10.90 -44.46
C SER A 177 4.11 11.87 -45.27
N LEU A 178 2.78 11.74 -45.23
CA LEU A 178 1.84 12.64 -45.90
C LEU A 178 1.78 13.99 -45.20
N LEU A 179 1.80 14.02 -43.87
CA LEU A 179 1.87 15.26 -43.09
C LEU A 179 3.18 16.02 -43.33
N VAL A 180 4.32 15.32 -43.38
CA VAL A 180 5.64 15.91 -43.70
C VAL A 180 5.70 16.42 -45.13
N LYS A 181 5.19 15.65 -46.12
CA LYS A 181 5.11 16.12 -47.51
C LYS A 181 4.20 17.33 -47.68
N THR A 182 3.06 17.34 -46.99
CA THR A 182 2.10 18.46 -47.03
C THR A 182 2.70 19.70 -46.38
N GLY A 183 3.39 19.55 -45.24
CA GLY A 183 4.13 20.64 -44.60
C GLY A 183 5.26 21.21 -45.46
N ASN A 184 6.05 20.35 -46.12
CA ASN A 184 7.09 20.80 -47.07
C ASN A 184 6.53 21.42 -48.35
N GLY A 185 5.37 20.94 -48.83
CA GLY A 185 4.65 21.55 -49.94
C GLY A 185 4.18 22.96 -49.61
N PHE A 186 3.61 23.16 -48.41
CA PHE A 186 3.22 24.48 -47.91
C PHE A 186 4.42 25.43 -47.76
N ASN A 187 5.56 24.94 -47.27
CA ASN A 187 6.78 25.74 -47.11
C ASN A 187 7.36 26.18 -48.47
N LYS A 188 7.27 25.32 -49.50
CA LYS A 188 7.66 25.71 -50.87
C LYS A 188 6.72 26.76 -51.46
N LEU A 189 5.42 26.68 -51.21
CA LEU A 189 4.45 27.68 -51.68
C LEU A 189 4.64 29.03 -50.99
N LEU A 190 4.94 29.03 -49.67
CA LEU A 190 5.25 30.24 -48.91
C LEU A 190 6.58 30.90 -49.36
N ASN A 191 7.57 30.10 -49.75
CA ASN A 191 8.83 30.60 -50.31
C ASN A 191 8.67 31.16 -51.74
N VAL A 192 7.74 30.61 -52.53
CA VAL A 192 7.41 31.17 -53.85
C VAL A 192 6.63 32.48 -53.70
N GLU A 193 5.67 32.56 -52.77
CA GLU A 193 4.93 33.81 -52.50
C GLU A 193 5.87 34.94 -52.02
N SER A 194 6.82 34.63 -51.12
CA SER A 194 7.81 35.60 -50.65
C SER A 194 8.82 35.99 -51.72
N ALA A 195 9.22 35.08 -52.62
CA ALA A 195 10.08 35.40 -53.76
C ALA A 195 9.37 36.27 -54.82
N ILE A 196 8.05 36.11 -54.99
CA ILE A 196 7.24 36.96 -55.88
C ILE A 196 7.01 38.36 -55.27
N LYS A 197 6.81 38.44 -53.94
CA LYS A 197 6.67 39.73 -53.22
C LYS A 197 7.97 40.51 -53.06
N ALA A 198 9.13 39.87 -53.17
CA ALA A 198 10.44 40.53 -53.05
C ALA A 198 10.98 41.10 -54.39
N LYS A 199 10.27 40.87 -55.51
CA LYS A 199 10.70 41.26 -56.86
C LYS A 199 9.82 42.31 -57.54
N ASN A 200 8.81 42.84 -56.83
CA ASN A 200 7.99 44.00 -57.17
C ASN A 200 8.15 45.07 -56.09
#